data_AF-A0A2J8MV48-F1
#
_entry.id   AF-A0A2J8MV48-F1
#
_cell.length_a   1.000
_cell.length_b   1.000
_cell.length_c   1.000
_cell.angle_alpha   90.00
_cell.angle_beta   90.00
_cell.angle_gamma   90.00
#
_symmetry.space_group_name_H-M   'P 1'
#
loop_
_entity.id
_entity.type
_entity.pdbx_description
1 polymer ?
#
loop_
_entity_poly.entity_id
_entity_poly.type
_entity_poly.pdbx_seq_one_letter_code
_entity_poly.pdbx_strand_id
1 'polypeptide(L)'
;VDSEALVGCLRGKSKEEILAINKPFKMIPGVVDGIFLPRHPQELLASADFQPVPSIVGVNNDEFGWVIPKVMRIYDTQKEMDREASQAALQKMLTLMMLPPTFGDLLMEEYIGDNGDPQTLQAQFQEMMADYMFVIPALQVAHFQCSRAPVYFYEFQHQPSWLKNIRPPHMKADHVKFTEEEEQLSRKMMKYWANFARNG
;
A
#
# COMPACT_ATOMS: atom_id res chain seq x y z
N VAL A 1 16.67 24.80 10.84
CA VAL A 1 16.70 24.36 12.26
C VAL A 1 17.89 23.44 12.40
N ASP A 2 18.73 23.63 13.40
CA ASP A 2 19.84 22.71 13.66
C ASP A 2 19.29 21.32 14.08
N SER A 3 19.79 20.25 13.45
CA SER A 3 19.25 18.89 13.64
C SER A 3 19.46 18.38 15.06
N GLU A 4 20.59 18.72 15.68
CA GLU A 4 20.88 18.31 17.06
C GLU A 4 19.93 19.02 18.05
N ALA A 5 19.76 20.33 17.91
CA ALA A 5 18.82 21.10 18.73
C ALA A 5 17.37 20.61 18.59
N LEU A 6 16.94 20.25 17.37
CA LEU A 6 15.61 19.70 17.13
C LEU A 6 15.40 18.38 17.85
N VAL A 7 16.35 17.44 17.72
CA VAL A 7 16.26 16.14 18.37
C VAL A 7 16.34 16.30 19.90
N GLY A 8 17.17 17.20 20.41
CA GLY A 8 17.22 17.55 21.83
C GLY A 8 15.86 18.02 22.36
N CYS A 9 15.20 18.93 21.62
CA CYS A 9 13.85 19.39 21.94
C CYS A 9 12.84 18.24 21.98
N LEU A 10 12.83 17.37 20.95
CA LEU A 10 11.91 16.24 20.87
C LEU A 10 12.13 15.22 22.00
N ARG A 11 13.37 14.97 22.41
CA ARG A 11 13.68 14.07 23.55
C ARG A 11 13.19 14.62 24.90
N GLY A 12 13.00 15.93 25.02
CA GLY A 12 12.47 16.58 26.22
C GLY A 12 10.94 16.58 26.31
N LYS A 13 10.23 16.11 25.28
CA LYS A 13 8.77 16.08 25.24
C LYS A 13 8.20 14.87 25.98
N SER A 14 7.02 15.05 26.57
CA SER A 14 6.28 13.93 27.15
C SER A 14 5.79 12.96 26.07
N LYS A 15 5.43 11.74 26.47
CA LYS A 15 4.81 10.75 25.58
C LYS A 15 3.55 11.32 24.91
N GLU A 16 2.73 12.02 25.68
CA GLU A 16 1.46 12.61 25.22
C GLU A 16 1.71 13.71 24.18
N GLU A 17 2.74 14.54 24.39
CA GLU A 17 3.17 15.55 23.41
C GLU A 17 3.67 14.89 22.12
N ILE A 18 4.50 13.85 22.21
CA ILE A 18 4.98 13.11 21.03
C ILE A 18 3.83 12.46 20.27
N LEU A 19 2.86 11.86 20.97
CA LEU A 19 1.67 11.28 20.33
C LEU A 19 0.81 12.35 19.64
N ALA A 20 0.70 13.54 20.22
CA ALA A 20 0.00 14.67 19.60
C ALA A 20 0.72 15.18 18.35
N ILE A 21 2.06 15.31 18.41
CA ILE A 21 2.91 15.72 17.28
C ILE A 21 2.82 14.70 16.14
N ASN A 22 2.79 13.40 16.44
CA ASN A 22 2.76 12.35 15.44
C ASN A 22 1.37 12.15 14.78
N LYS A 23 0.30 12.66 15.37
CA LYS A 23 -1.09 12.46 14.90
C LYS A 23 -1.36 12.85 13.43
N PRO A 24 -0.75 13.91 12.86
CA PRO A 24 -0.89 14.27 11.45
C PRO A 24 -0.13 13.33 10.50
N PHE A 25 0.98 12.73 10.96
CA PHE A 25 1.80 11.84 10.16
C PHE A 25 1.11 10.47 10.04
N LYS A 26 0.57 10.18 8.85
CA LYS A 26 -0.10 8.89 8.56
C LYS A 26 0.88 7.78 8.23
N MET A 27 2.07 8.14 7.79
CA MET A 27 3.14 7.23 7.43
C MET A 27 4.46 7.88 7.82
N ILE A 28 5.38 7.09 8.39
CA ILE A 28 6.77 7.46 8.56
C ILE A 28 7.55 6.58 7.56
N PRO A 29 8.11 7.15 6.48
CA PRO A 29 8.79 6.36 5.47
C PRO A 29 10.12 5.80 6.00
N GLY A 30 10.59 4.71 5.39
CA GLY A 30 11.97 4.27 5.55
C GLY A 30 12.94 5.29 4.94
N VAL A 31 14.13 5.41 5.53
CA VAL A 31 15.18 6.32 5.07
C VAL A 31 16.48 5.56 4.81
N VAL A 32 17.28 6.05 3.86
CA VAL A 32 18.66 5.56 3.65
C VAL A 32 19.52 6.13 4.77
N ASP A 33 19.77 5.32 5.80
CA ASP A 33 20.51 5.70 7.00
C ASP A 33 22.01 5.41 6.90
N GLY A 34 22.46 4.70 5.85
CA GLY A 34 23.85 4.32 5.65
C GLY A 34 24.30 3.12 6.49
N ILE A 35 23.43 2.60 7.37
CA ILE A 35 23.73 1.49 8.29
C ILE A 35 22.83 0.30 7.97
N PHE A 36 21.52 0.45 8.16
CA PHE A 36 20.56 -0.61 7.82
C PHE A 36 20.29 -0.65 6.31
N LEU A 37 19.98 0.51 5.72
CA LEU A 37 19.90 0.73 4.29
C LEU A 37 21.11 1.56 3.85
N PRO A 38 22.17 0.93 3.32
CA PRO A 38 23.39 1.63 2.93
C PRO A 38 23.19 2.52 1.69
N ARG A 39 22.23 2.18 0.82
CA ARG A 39 21.90 2.88 -0.42
C ARG A 39 20.40 2.79 -0.70
N HIS A 40 19.95 3.47 -1.76
CA HIS A 40 18.57 3.41 -2.20
C HIS A 40 18.15 1.97 -2.57
N PRO A 41 16.98 1.46 -2.16
CA PRO A 41 16.55 0.08 -2.42
C PRO A 41 16.58 -0.32 -3.89
N GLN A 42 16.21 0.60 -4.80
CA GLN A 42 16.25 0.34 -6.24
C GLN A 42 17.68 0.11 -6.75
N GLU A 43 18.69 0.79 -6.18
CA GLU A 43 20.09 0.54 -6.53
C GLU A 43 20.57 -0.81 -6.00
N LEU A 44 20.14 -1.19 -4.80
CA LEU A 44 20.46 -2.49 -4.22
C LEU A 44 19.87 -3.63 -5.06
N LEU A 45 18.62 -3.48 -5.52
CA LEU A 45 17.97 -4.41 -6.44
C LEU A 45 18.71 -4.50 -7.77
N ALA A 46 19.02 -3.36 -8.40
CA ALA A 46 19.70 -3.32 -9.70
C ALA A 46 21.13 -3.86 -9.67
N SER A 47 21.84 -3.66 -8.55
CA SER A 47 23.21 -4.19 -8.36
C SER A 47 23.25 -5.61 -7.79
N ALA A 48 22.10 -6.24 -7.56
CA ALA A 48 21.96 -7.55 -6.93
C ALA A 48 22.69 -7.66 -5.57
N ASP A 49 22.77 -6.54 -4.86
CA ASP A 49 23.43 -6.36 -3.56
C ASP A 49 22.44 -6.64 -2.42
N PHE A 50 21.95 -7.87 -2.41
CA PHE A 50 21.01 -8.40 -1.43
C PHE A 50 21.18 -9.91 -1.29
N GLN A 51 20.68 -10.48 -0.20
CA GLN A 51 20.76 -11.93 0.02
C GLN A 51 19.83 -12.68 -0.95
N PRO A 52 20.35 -13.65 -1.74
CA PRO A 52 19.53 -14.46 -2.63
C PRO A 52 18.81 -15.53 -1.82
N VAL A 53 17.57 -15.24 -1.45
CA VAL A 53 16.68 -16.18 -0.74
C VAL A 53 15.43 -16.43 -1.59
N PRO A 54 14.83 -17.63 -1.52
CA PRO A 54 13.51 -17.85 -2.12
C PRO A 54 12.55 -16.77 -1.62
N SER A 55 11.76 -16.21 -2.53
CA SER A 55 10.81 -15.15 -2.20
C SER A 55 9.43 -15.44 -2.76
N ILE A 56 8.45 -14.87 -2.10
CA ILE A 56 7.05 -14.93 -2.49
C ILE A 56 6.50 -13.52 -2.36
N VAL A 57 6.06 -12.99 -3.50
CA VAL A 57 5.59 -11.62 -3.65
C VAL A 57 4.13 -11.69 -4.05
N GLY A 58 3.30 -10.85 -3.47
CA GLY A 58 1.87 -10.87 -3.70
C GLY A 58 1.28 -9.49 -3.79
N VAL A 59 0.21 -9.38 -4.57
CA VAL A 59 -0.64 -8.20 -4.67
C VAL A 59 -2.10 -8.62 -4.56
N ASN A 60 -2.97 -7.67 -4.25
CA ASN A 60 -4.42 -7.84 -4.37
C ASN A 60 -4.91 -7.17 -5.65
N ASN A 61 -6.03 -7.63 -6.21
CA ASN A 61 -6.63 -7.00 -7.39
C ASN A 61 -7.28 -5.63 -7.11
N ASP A 62 -7.41 -5.23 -5.84
CA ASP A 62 -8.04 -3.97 -5.43
C ASP A 62 -7.29 -3.32 -4.24
N GLU A 63 -5.97 -3.13 -4.38
CA GLU A 63 -5.11 -2.59 -3.30
C GLU A 63 -5.57 -1.22 -2.80
N PHE A 64 -6.02 -0.37 -3.73
CA PHE A 64 -6.42 1.01 -3.44
C PHE A 64 -7.95 1.22 -3.40
N GLY A 65 -8.75 0.16 -3.35
CA GLY A 65 -10.21 0.25 -3.48
C GLY A 65 -10.91 0.98 -2.34
N TRP A 66 -10.65 0.61 -1.09
CA TRP A 66 -11.43 1.13 0.04
C TRP A 66 -10.62 1.45 1.30
N VAL A 67 -9.80 0.52 1.79
CA VAL A 67 -9.10 0.70 3.06
C VAL A 67 -8.09 1.85 2.99
N ILE A 68 -7.28 1.88 1.94
CA ILE A 68 -6.20 2.87 1.80
C ILE A 68 -6.74 4.29 1.62
N PRO A 69 -7.64 4.58 0.65
CA PRO A 69 -8.22 5.92 0.51
C PRO A 69 -8.88 6.42 1.80
N LYS A 70 -9.56 5.53 2.53
CA LYS A 70 -10.24 5.87 3.79
C LYS A 70 -9.28 6.19 4.93
N VAL A 71 -8.24 5.37 5.13
CA VAL A 71 -7.24 5.57 6.20
C VAL A 71 -6.39 6.82 5.94
N MET A 72 -5.96 7.01 4.69
CA MET A 72 -5.17 8.18 4.28
C MET A 72 -6.04 9.43 4.05
N ARG A 73 -7.37 9.28 4.08
CA ARG A 73 -8.37 10.34 3.84
C ARG A 73 -8.17 11.04 2.50
N ILE A 74 -7.86 10.29 1.43
CA ILE A 74 -7.54 10.87 0.13
C ILE A 74 -8.77 11.53 -0.49
N TYR A 75 -9.87 10.79 -0.56
CA TYR A 75 -11.18 11.27 -0.99
C TYR A 75 -12.28 10.56 -0.21
N ASP A 76 -13.52 11.02 -0.38
CA ASP A 76 -14.69 10.39 0.22
C ASP A 76 -15.12 9.19 -0.62
N THR A 77 -14.84 7.97 -0.15
CA THR A 77 -15.19 6.72 -0.85
C THR A 77 -16.70 6.49 -0.95
N GLN A 78 -17.55 7.32 -0.31
CA GLN A 78 -19.01 7.24 -0.40
C GLN A 78 -19.60 8.19 -1.44
N LYS A 79 -18.79 9.05 -2.05
CA LYS A 79 -19.23 9.98 -3.10
C LYS A 79 -18.68 9.53 -4.44
N GLU A 80 -19.49 9.73 -5.47
CA GLU A 80 -19.04 9.61 -6.85
C GLU A 80 -17.89 10.59 -7.10
N MET A 81 -16.91 10.14 -7.87
CA MET A 81 -15.73 10.91 -8.20
C MET A 81 -15.97 11.61 -9.53
N ASP A 82 -15.97 12.95 -9.52
CA ASP A 82 -15.85 13.75 -10.74
C ASP A 82 -14.38 14.06 -11.04
N ARG A 83 -14.13 14.72 -12.17
CA ARG A 83 -12.78 14.99 -12.66
C ARG A 83 -12.02 15.91 -11.70
N GLU A 84 -12.69 16.93 -11.19
CA GLU A 84 -12.14 17.85 -10.20
C GLU A 84 -11.75 17.12 -8.90
N ALA A 85 -12.59 16.21 -8.42
CA ALA A 85 -12.30 15.39 -7.25
C ALA A 85 -11.11 14.45 -7.49
N SER A 86 -11.01 13.83 -8.68
CA SER A 86 -9.87 12.98 -9.04
C SER A 86 -8.55 13.77 -9.06
N GLN A 87 -8.54 14.98 -9.61
CA GLN A 87 -7.39 15.88 -9.62
C GLN A 87 -7.01 16.31 -8.19
N ALA A 88 -7.98 16.69 -7.37
CA ALA A 88 -7.72 17.04 -5.97
C ALA A 88 -7.16 15.85 -5.17
N ALA A 89 -7.70 14.65 -5.39
CA ALA A 89 -7.21 13.41 -4.80
C ALA A 89 -5.77 13.10 -5.22
N LEU A 90 -5.46 13.24 -6.51
CA LEU A 90 -4.12 13.08 -7.06
C LEU A 90 -3.13 14.07 -6.46
N GLN A 91 -3.46 15.36 -6.44
CA GLN A 91 -2.61 16.40 -5.84
C GLN A 91 -2.32 16.13 -4.36
N LYS A 92 -3.33 15.63 -3.63
CA LYS A 92 -3.16 15.23 -2.25
C LYS A 92 -2.22 14.03 -2.11
N MET A 93 -2.31 13.05 -3.00
CA MET A 93 -1.39 11.90 -3.04
C MET A 93 0.03 12.32 -3.38
N LEU A 94 0.23 13.14 -4.41
CA LEU A 94 1.54 13.66 -4.80
C LEU A 94 2.20 14.40 -3.64
N THR A 95 1.43 15.23 -2.91
CA THR A 95 1.92 15.92 -1.71
C THR A 95 2.29 14.94 -0.60
N LEU A 96 1.47 13.93 -0.34
CA LEU A 96 1.72 12.92 0.69
C LEU A 96 2.99 12.09 0.39
N MET A 97 3.22 11.80 -0.89
CA MET A 97 4.36 11.02 -1.37
C MET A 97 5.58 11.87 -1.73
N MET A 98 5.49 13.20 -1.54
CA MET A 98 6.56 14.14 -1.89
C MET A 98 7.00 14.05 -3.36
N LEU A 99 6.05 13.78 -4.26
CA LEU A 99 6.29 13.65 -5.69
C LEU A 99 6.13 14.99 -6.41
N PRO A 100 6.92 15.24 -7.48
CA PRO A 100 6.74 16.43 -8.30
C PRO A 100 5.33 16.49 -8.93
N PRO A 101 4.68 17.67 -8.99
CA PRO A 101 3.35 17.81 -9.59
C PRO A 101 3.25 17.31 -11.03
N THR A 102 4.35 17.38 -11.79
CA THR A 102 4.45 16.93 -13.19
C THR A 102 4.15 15.44 -13.38
N PHE A 103 4.29 14.61 -12.33
CA PHE A 103 3.89 13.20 -12.40
C PHE A 103 2.37 13.05 -12.50
N GLY A 104 1.61 14.00 -11.96
CA GLY A 104 0.16 13.95 -12.01
C GLY A 104 -0.36 13.98 -13.44
N ASP A 105 0.19 14.88 -14.27
CA ASP A 105 -0.27 15.03 -15.65
C ASP A 105 -0.02 13.77 -16.48
N LEU A 106 1.16 13.14 -16.32
CA LEU A 106 1.51 11.89 -17.01
C LEU A 106 0.62 10.72 -16.60
N LEU A 107 0.31 10.60 -15.30
CA LEU A 107 -0.56 9.55 -14.80
C LEU A 107 -2.00 9.72 -15.27
N MET A 108 -2.50 10.96 -15.30
CA MET A 108 -3.83 11.27 -15.81
C MET A 108 -3.93 10.97 -17.31
N GLU A 109 -2.90 11.30 -18.10
CA GLU A 109 -2.87 11.00 -19.54
C GLU A 109 -2.92 9.49 -19.83
N GLU A 110 -2.18 8.68 -19.06
CA GLU A 110 -2.12 7.23 -19.26
C GLU A 110 -3.40 6.50 -18.81
N TYR A 111 -3.95 6.85 -17.64
CA TYR A 111 -5.04 6.08 -17.02
C TYR A 111 -6.43 6.72 -17.18
N ILE A 112 -6.51 8.04 -17.34
CA ILE A 112 -7.77 8.78 -17.25
C ILE A 112 -8.11 9.38 -18.61
N GLY A 113 -8.90 8.63 -19.39
CA GLY A 113 -9.44 9.10 -20.66
C GLY A 113 -10.47 10.22 -20.51
N ASP A 114 -10.74 10.95 -21.59
CA ASP A 114 -11.62 12.13 -21.59
C ASP A 114 -13.12 11.83 -21.34
N ASN A 115 -13.56 10.57 -21.44
CA ASN A 115 -14.99 10.20 -21.56
C ASN A 115 -15.44 9.07 -20.61
N GLY A 116 -15.16 9.19 -19.31
CA GLY A 116 -15.67 8.28 -18.28
C GLY A 116 -16.87 8.85 -17.54
N ASP A 117 -17.88 8.03 -17.26
CA ASP A 117 -18.84 8.34 -16.19
C ASP A 117 -18.13 8.31 -14.81
N PRO A 118 -18.73 8.90 -13.75
CA PRO A 118 -18.08 9.01 -12.45
C PRO A 118 -17.58 7.69 -11.83
N GLN A 119 -18.24 6.55 -12.14
CA GLN A 119 -17.82 5.24 -11.62
C GLN A 119 -16.60 4.73 -12.36
N THR A 120 -16.59 4.87 -13.69
CA THR A 120 -15.41 4.54 -14.51
C THR A 120 -14.21 5.37 -14.08
N LEU A 121 -14.39 6.68 -13.86
CA LEU A 121 -13.31 7.56 -13.40
C LEU A 121 -12.74 7.13 -12.04
N GLN A 122 -13.62 6.76 -11.09
CA GLN A 122 -13.18 6.27 -9.79
C GLN A 122 -12.37 4.97 -9.91
N ALA A 123 -12.85 4.02 -10.73
CA ALA A 123 -12.17 2.75 -10.94
C ALA A 123 -10.77 2.95 -11.55
N GLN A 124 -10.66 3.79 -12.59
CA GLN A 124 -9.38 4.12 -13.23
C GLN A 124 -8.42 4.82 -12.26
N PHE A 125 -8.92 5.73 -11.43
CA PHE A 125 -8.10 6.37 -10.39
C PHE A 125 -7.58 5.34 -9.36
N GLN A 126 -8.43 4.40 -8.93
CA GLN A 126 -8.04 3.34 -8.00
C GLN A 126 -7.01 2.40 -8.61
N GLU A 127 -7.19 2.00 -9.87
CA GLU A 127 -6.25 1.17 -10.64
C GLU A 127 -4.89 1.86 -10.77
N MET A 128 -4.87 3.12 -11.22
CA MET A 128 -3.66 3.94 -11.31
C MET A 128 -2.89 4.00 -9.98
N MET A 129 -3.59 4.20 -8.87
CA MET A 129 -2.97 4.26 -7.54
C MET A 129 -2.49 2.89 -7.06
N ALA A 130 -3.24 1.82 -7.32
CA ALA A 130 -2.85 0.46 -6.99
C ALA A 130 -1.59 0.04 -7.75
N ASP A 131 -1.53 0.35 -9.05
CA ASP A 131 -0.40 0.01 -9.90
C ASP A 131 0.87 0.75 -9.49
N TYR A 132 0.76 2.07 -9.27
CA TYR A 132 1.89 2.87 -8.83
C TYR A 132 2.43 2.46 -7.45
N MET A 133 1.55 2.21 -6.48
CA MET A 133 1.98 1.98 -5.10
C MET A 133 2.35 0.51 -4.79
N PHE A 134 1.73 -0.45 -5.47
CA PHE A 134 1.83 -1.86 -5.10
C PHE A 134 2.23 -2.75 -6.28
N VAL A 135 1.47 -2.72 -7.38
CA VAL A 135 1.65 -3.72 -8.46
C VAL A 135 2.99 -3.58 -9.17
N ILE A 136 3.30 -2.39 -9.68
CA ILE A 136 4.54 -2.14 -10.41
C ILE A 136 5.76 -2.35 -9.49
N PRO A 137 5.82 -1.80 -8.26
CA PRO A 137 6.92 -2.09 -7.33
C PRO A 137 7.08 -3.58 -7.02
N ALA A 138 5.99 -4.32 -6.81
CA ALA A 138 6.03 -5.76 -6.55
C ALA A 138 6.61 -6.53 -7.74
N LEU A 139 6.17 -6.22 -8.96
CA LEU A 139 6.68 -6.82 -10.19
C LEU A 139 8.17 -6.50 -10.41
N GLN A 140 8.60 -5.26 -10.14
CA GLN A 140 10.01 -4.88 -10.23
C GLN A 140 10.87 -5.69 -9.25
N VAL A 141 10.46 -5.80 -7.98
CA VAL A 141 11.17 -6.61 -6.98
C VAL A 141 11.25 -8.07 -7.42
N ALA A 142 10.13 -8.65 -7.86
CA ALA A 142 10.08 -10.03 -8.35
C ALA A 142 11.03 -10.25 -9.55
N HIS A 143 11.04 -9.29 -10.49
CA HIS A 143 11.92 -9.33 -11.66
C HIS A 143 13.41 -9.28 -11.30
N PHE A 144 13.82 -8.40 -10.40
CA PHE A 144 15.22 -8.34 -9.97
C PHE A 144 15.64 -9.61 -9.20
N GLN A 145 14.76 -10.16 -8.36
CA GLN A 145 15.05 -11.34 -7.55
C GLN A 145 15.10 -12.65 -8.34
N CYS A 146 14.29 -12.80 -9.40
CA CYS A 146 14.15 -14.08 -10.11
C CYS A 146 15.42 -14.54 -10.84
N SER A 147 16.36 -13.62 -11.08
CA SER A 147 17.69 -13.95 -11.63
C SER A 147 18.64 -14.59 -10.59
N ARG A 148 18.32 -14.52 -9.30
CA ARG A 148 19.20 -14.87 -8.18
C ARG A 148 18.65 -15.98 -7.29
N ALA A 149 17.32 -16.08 -7.15
CA ALA A 149 16.65 -17.07 -6.33
C ALA A 149 15.24 -17.40 -6.87
N PRO A 150 14.62 -18.53 -6.46
CA PRO A 150 13.23 -18.83 -6.81
C PRO A 150 12.29 -17.71 -6.34
N VAL A 151 11.39 -17.29 -7.22
CA VAL A 151 10.36 -16.28 -6.92
C VAL A 151 8.99 -16.85 -7.25
N TYR A 152 8.08 -16.78 -6.29
CA TYR A 152 6.67 -17.10 -6.46
C TYR A 152 5.87 -15.80 -6.46
N PHE A 153 5.03 -15.58 -7.46
CA PHE A 153 4.17 -14.40 -7.53
C PHE A 153 2.69 -14.81 -7.51
N TYR A 154 1.85 -14.08 -6.77
CA TYR A 154 0.41 -14.30 -6.80
C TYR A 154 -0.38 -12.99 -6.79
N GLU A 155 -1.58 -13.04 -7.36
CA GLU A 155 -2.60 -12.02 -7.19
C GLU A 155 -3.77 -12.62 -6.38
N PHE A 156 -4.16 -11.96 -5.30
CA PHE A 156 -5.27 -12.38 -4.46
C PHE A 156 -6.54 -11.61 -4.84
N GLN A 157 -7.58 -12.34 -5.24
CA GLN A 157 -8.81 -11.76 -5.80
C GLN A 157 -10.06 -12.07 -4.96
N HIS A 158 -9.92 -12.61 -3.75
CA HIS A 158 -11.07 -12.98 -2.93
C HIS A 158 -11.47 -11.83 -2.00
N GLN A 159 -12.71 -11.37 -2.09
CA GLN A 159 -13.27 -10.42 -1.12
C GLN A 159 -13.78 -11.16 0.11
N PRO A 160 -13.14 -11.01 1.30
CA PRO A 160 -13.57 -11.73 2.47
C PRO A 160 -14.93 -11.22 3.00
N SER A 161 -15.80 -12.16 3.37
CA SER A 161 -17.18 -11.92 3.80
C SER A 161 -17.28 -11.02 5.03
N TRP A 162 -16.28 -11.03 5.92
CA TRP A 162 -16.27 -10.17 7.11
C TRP A 162 -16.13 -8.67 6.80
N LEU A 163 -15.57 -8.30 5.64
CA LEU A 163 -15.54 -6.88 5.21
C LEU A 163 -16.94 -6.35 4.88
N LYS A 164 -17.90 -7.23 4.55
CA LYS A 164 -19.31 -6.85 4.37
C LYS A 164 -19.99 -6.44 5.69
N ASN A 165 -19.39 -6.83 6.83
CA ASN A 165 -19.95 -6.64 8.17
C ASN A 165 -19.09 -5.69 9.02
N ILE A 166 -18.90 -4.45 8.58
CA ILE A 166 -18.35 -3.39 9.45
C ILE A 166 -19.44 -3.03 10.47
N ARG A 167 -19.39 -3.75 11.60
CA ARG A 167 -20.48 -3.96 12.54
C ARG A 167 -20.76 -2.74 13.44
N PRO A 168 -22.03 -2.43 13.78
CA PRO A 168 -22.36 -1.38 14.74
C PRO A 168 -21.82 -1.66 16.16
N PRO A 169 -21.45 -0.62 16.94
CA PRO A 169 -20.74 -0.75 18.23
C PRO A 169 -21.56 -1.38 19.38
N HIS A 170 -22.85 -1.68 19.21
CA HIS A 170 -23.71 -2.23 20.27
C HIS A 170 -23.84 -3.77 20.25
N MET A 171 -23.26 -4.46 19.27
CA MET A 171 -23.34 -5.92 19.17
C MET A 171 -22.18 -6.60 19.92
N LYS A 172 -22.50 -7.52 20.83
CA LYS A 172 -21.53 -8.33 21.61
C LYS A 172 -20.99 -9.53 20.78
N ALA A 173 -20.24 -10.42 21.45
CA ALA A 173 -19.57 -11.59 20.87
C ALA A 173 -20.47 -12.32 19.86
N ASP A 174 -19.95 -12.47 18.65
CA ASP A 174 -20.63 -13.16 17.55
C ASP A 174 -19.62 -14.01 16.79
N HIS A 175 -20.12 -15.12 16.28
CA HIS A 175 -19.33 -16.00 15.44
C HIS A 175 -19.22 -15.35 14.07
N VAL A 176 -18.04 -14.83 13.71
CA VAL A 176 -17.74 -14.52 12.31
C VAL A 176 -17.83 -15.85 11.55
N LYS A 177 -18.97 -16.14 10.94
CA LYS A 177 -19.15 -17.30 10.07
C LYS A 177 -18.44 -17.02 8.77
N PHE A 178 -17.23 -17.55 8.64
CA PHE A 178 -16.61 -17.75 7.35
C PHE A 178 -17.45 -18.74 6.53
N THR A 179 -17.51 -18.57 5.22
CA THR A 179 -18.12 -19.60 4.37
C THR A 179 -17.22 -20.84 4.33
N GLU A 180 -17.77 -21.99 3.98
CA GLU A 180 -16.97 -23.21 3.79
C GLU A 180 -15.87 -22.98 2.74
N GLU A 181 -16.18 -22.25 1.67
CA GLU A 181 -15.22 -21.84 0.64
C GLU A 181 -14.09 -20.98 1.22
N GLU A 182 -14.39 -20.06 2.14
CA GLU A 182 -13.40 -19.22 2.81
C GLU A 182 -12.50 -20.02 3.77
N GLU A 183 -13.07 -20.99 4.48
CA GLU A 183 -12.27 -21.90 5.31
C GLU A 183 -11.33 -22.73 4.45
N GLN A 184 -11.82 -23.27 3.32
CA GLN A 184 -11.00 -24.03 2.37
C GLN A 184 -9.90 -23.16 1.74
N LEU A 185 -10.23 -21.94 1.32
CA LEU A 185 -9.28 -20.96 0.79
C LEU A 185 -8.21 -20.63 1.85
N SER A 186 -8.62 -20.35 3.08
CA SER A 186 -7.71 -20.08 4.20
C SER A 186 -6.75 -21.25 4.45
N ARG A 187 -7.27 -22.49 4.52
CA ARG A 187 -6.44 -23.69 4.66
C ARG A 187 -5.46 -23.87 3.50
N LYS A 188 -5.90 -23.60 2.27
CA LYS A 188 -5.05 -23.67 1.08
C LYS A 188 -3.91 -22.64 1.14
N MET A 189 -4.22 -21.39 1.49
CA MET A 189 -3.23 -20.33 1.64
C MET A 189 -2.23 -20.62 2.77
N MET A 190 -2.72 -21.06 3.94
CA MET A 190 -1.85 -21.48 5.05
C MET A 190 -0.92 -22.63 4.64
N LYS A 191 -1.41 -23.58 3.84
CA LYS A 191 -0.59 -24.67 3.32
C LYS A 191 0.50 -24.16 2.38
N TYR A 192 0.18 -23.25 1.45
CA TYR A 192 1.20 -22.66 0.57
C TYR A 192 2.27 -21.91 1.37
N TRP A 193 1.86 -21.03 2.29
CA TRP A 193 2.79 -20.28 3.13
C TRP A 193 3.66 -21.15 4.04
N ALA A 194 3.07 -22.18 4.66
CA ALA A 194 3.82 -23.10 5.52
C ALA A 194 4.76 -24.02 4.71
N ASN A 195 4.40 -24.36 3.47
CA ASN A 195 5.27 -25.11 2.58
C ASN A 195 6.45 -24.25 2.11
N PHE A 196 6.18 -23.01 1.71
CA PHE A 196 7.22 -22.05 1.34
C PHE A 196 8.19 -21.82 2.51
N ALA A 197 7.69 -21.61 3.72
CA ALA A 197 8.54 -21.44 4.90
C ALA A 197 9.43 -22.66 5.21
N ARG A 198 9.01 -23.88 4.85
CA ARG A 198 9.79 -25.11 5.08
C ARG A 198 10.81 -25.39 3.98
N ASN A 199 10.46 -25.06 2.74
CA ASN A 199 11.16 -25.61 1.57
C ASN A 199 11.70 -24.55 0.60
N GLY A 200 11.35 -23.28 0.78
CA GLY A 200 11.58 -22.23 -0.22
C GLY A 200 10.68 -22.43 -1.42
#